data_AF-A0A4Y2HB77-F1
#
_entry.id   AF-A0A4Y2HB77-F1
#
_cell.length_a   1.000
_cell.length_b   1.000
_cell.length_c   1.000
_cell.angle_alpha   90.00
_cell.angle_beta   90.00
_cell.angle_gamma   90.00
#
_symmetry.space_group_name_H-M   'P 1'
#
loop_
_entity.id
_entity.type
_entity.pdbx_description
1 polymer ?
#
loop_
_entity_poly.entity_id
_entity_poly.type
_entity_poly.pdbx_seq_one_letter_code
_entity_poly.pdbx_strand_id
1 'polypeptide(L)' 'MPRCPDQCDASQCPAANCECGTVKDSCNCCDLCRVCANQQCHLVRSDVCQEGYSCTFPAGSDYMYQMTNPGTCLRSQE' A
#
# COMPACT_ATOMS: atom_id res chain seq x y z
N MET A 1 3.75 -18.04 2.69
CA MET A 1 4.37 -16.72 2.43
C MET A 1 5.81 -16.96 2.02
N PRO A 2 6.31 -16.34 0.95
CA PRO A 2 7.75 -16.40 0.65
C PRO A 2 8.51 -15.86 1.86
N ARG A 3 9.59 -16.55 2.23
CA ARG A 3 10.46 -16.08 3.32
C ARG A 3 11.23 -14.86 2.82
N CYS A 4 11.26 -13.81 3.62
CA CYS A 4 12.15 -12.68 3.39
C CYS A 4 13.61 -13.16 3.43
N PRO A 5 14.48 -12.64 2.55
CA PRO A 5 15.90 -12.95 2.63
C PRO A 5 16.49 -12.43 3.95
N ASP A 6 17.46 -13.16 4.51
CA ASP A 6 18.17 -12.78 5.74
C ASP A 6 18.90 -11.42 5.60
N GLN A 7 19.34 -11.10 4.39
CA GLN A 7 19.98 -9.84 4.05
C GLN A 7 19.21 -9.15 2.94
N CYS A 8 18.83 -7.89 3.20
CA CYS A 8 18.27 -7.00 2.20
C CYS A 8 19.39 -6.49 1.29
N ASP A 9 19.32 -6.81 0.00
CA ASP A 9 20.15 -6.18 -1.01
C ASP A 9 19.37 -5.05 -1.70
N ALA A 10 19.51 -3.84 -1.16
CA ALA A 10 18.81 -2.66 -1.66
C ALA A 10 19.14 -2.33 -3.12
N SER A 11 20.26 -2.83 -3.65
CA SER A 11 20.68 -2.62 -5.04
C SER A 11 19.77 -3.34 -6.05
N GLN A 12 19.05 -4.37 -5.61
CA GLN A 12 18.07 -5.10 -6.41
C GLN A 12 16.66 -4.50 -6.34
N CYS A 13 16.45 -3.51 -5.48
CA CYS A 13 15.16 -2.86 -5.36
C CYS A 13 14.88 -1.97 -6.58
N PRO A 14 13.63 -1.93 -7.06
CA PRO A 14 13.25 -0.98 -8.09
C PRO A 14 13.44 0.45 -7.58
N ALA A 15 13.87 1.36 -8.46
CA ALA A 15 13.99 2.77 -8.10
C ALA A 15 12.60 3.34 -7.81
N ALA A 16 12.41 3.83 -6.59
CA ALA A 16 11.16 4.41 -6.13
C ALA A 16 11.17 5.92 -6.39
N ASN A 17 10.51 6.38 -7.46
CA ASN A 17 10.29 7.80 -7.71
C ASN A 17 8.83 8.16 -7.38
N CYS A 18 8.53 8.26 -6.09
CA CYS A 18 7.16 8.31 -5.59
C CYS A 18 6.75 9.73 -5.23
N GLU A 19 5.66 10.21 -5.81
CA GLU A 19 5.11 11.55 -5.55
C GLU A 19 4.58 11.70 -4.12
N CYS A 20 3.97 10.64 -3.58
CA CYS A 20 3.20 10.68 -2.33
C CYS A 20 3.89 9.92 -1.18
N GLY A 21 5.21 9.82 -1.27
CA GLY A 21 6.08 9.16 -0.29
C GLY A 21 6.27 7.67 -0.54
N THR A 22 7.18 7.08 0.24
CA THR A 22 7.54 5.67 0.17
C THR A 22 7.11 4.91 1.42
N VAL A 23 6.91 3.61 1.28
CA VAL A 23 6.75 2.65 2.38
C VAL A 23 7.66 1.47 2.12
N LYS A 24 8.23 0.89 3.16
CA LYS A 24 9.00 -0.34 2.98
C LYS A 24 8.09 -1.51 2.64
N ASP A 25 8.57 -2.43 1.82
CA ASP A 25 7.88 -3.68 1.53
C ASP A 25 7.73 -4.55 2.81
N SER A 26 7.03 -5.68 2.70
CA SER A 26 6.76 -6.56 3.86
C SER A 26 8.03 -7.16 4.48
N CYS A 27 9.14 -7.21 3.75
CA CYS A 27 10.46 -7.62 4.23
C CYS A 27 11.31 -6.47 4.75
N ASN A 28 10.74 -5.26 4.84
CA ASN A 28 11.39 -4.04 5.29
C ASN A 28 12.68 -3.68 4.50
N CYS A 29 12.70 -4.00 3.21
CA CYS A 29 13.90 -3.91 2.37
C CYS A 29 13.78 -2.79 1.33
N CYS A 30 12.90 -2.97 0.36
CA CYS A 30 12.68 -2.08 -0.76
C CYS A 30 11.67 -0.98 -0.43
N ASP A 31 11.90 0.20 -0.98
CA ASP A 31 10.93 1.29 -0.97
C ASP A 31 9.89 1.05 -2.07
N LEU A 32 8.61 1.03 -1.68
CA LEU A 32 7.45 0.96 -2.53
C LEU A 32 6.74 2.33 -2.52
N CYS A 33 6.13 2.69 -3.65
CA CYS A 33 5.35 3.92 -3.70
C CYS A 33 4.04 3.77 -2.94
N ARG A 34 3.74 4.78 -2.12
CA ARG A 34 2.41 4.92 -1.54
C ARG A 34 1.43 5.44 -2.58
N VAL A 35 0.17 5.07 -2.44
CA VAL A 35 -0.94 5.57 -3.24
C VAL A 35 -1.34 6.95 -2.74
N CYS A 36 -1.48 7.91 -3.66
CA CYS A 36 -1.79 9.30 -3.32
C CYS A 36 -3.21 9.49 -2.77
N ALA A 37 -3.44 10.62 -2.11
CA ALA A 37 -4.78 11.02 -1.67
C ALA A 37 -5.79 10.97 -2.82
N ASN A 38 -6.99 10.47 -2.52
CA ASN A 38 -8.12 10.35 -3.45
C ASN A 38 -7.90 9.40 -4.64
N GLN A 39 -6.78 8.65 -4.69
CA GLN A 39 -6.57 7.61 -5.70
C GLN A 39 -7.12 6.26 -5.24
N GLN A 40 -7.31 5.36 -6.22
CA GLN A 40 -7.78 4.00 -5.98
C GLN A 40 -6.68 3.15 -5.34
N CYS A 41 -7.08 2.35 -4.35
CA CYS A 41 -6.21 1.43 -3.64
C CYS A 41 -6.83 0.03 -3.62
N HIS A 42 -6.00 -1.01 -3.66
CA HIS A 42 -6.44 -2.40 -3.70
C HIS A 42 -5.85 -3.21 -2.54
N LEU A 43 -6.71 -3.83 -1.72
CA LEU A 43 -6.25 -4.72 -0.64
C LEU A 43 -5.49 -5.94 -1.17
N VAL A 44 -5.93 -6.50 -2.30
CA VAL A 44 -5.26 -7.67 -2.91
C VAL A 44 -3.83 -7.38 -3.36
N ARG A 45 -3.50 -6.12 -3.64
CA ARG A 45 -2.14 -5.67 -3.97
C ARG A 45 -1.35 -5.22 -2.75
N SER A 46 -1.99 -5.21 -1.57
CA SER A 46 -1.46 -4.62 -0.35
C SER A 46 -1.05 -3.15 -0.55
N ASP A 47 -1.85 -2.41 -1.32
CA ASP A 47 -1.59 -0.99 -1.57
C ASP A 47 -1.64 -0.22 -0.24
N VAL A 48 -0.63 0.63 -0.02
CA VAL A 48 -0.53 1.49 1.16
C VAL A 48 -0.74 2.93 0.73
N CYS A 49 -1.70 3.61 1.33
CA CYS A 49 -1.95 5.03 1.06
C CYS A 49 -0.85 5.93 1.66
N GLN A 50 -0.74 7.15 1.14
CA GLN A 50 0.15 8.18 1.68
C GLN A 50 -0.10 8.45 3.18
N GLU A 51 0.86 9.06 3.86
CA GLU A 51 0.76 9.31 5.32
C GLU A 51 -0.53 10.06 5.71
N GLY A 52 -1.21 9.55 6.74
CA GLY A 52 -2.50 10.09 7.21
C GLY A 52 -3.72 9.67 6.40
N TYR A 53 -3.58 8.73 5.44
CA TYR A 53 -4.67 8.19 4.63
C TYR A 53 -4.78 6.68 4.80
N SER A 54 -5.99 6.16 4.62
CA SER A 54 -6.30 4.73 4.64
C SER A 54 -7.17 4.34 3.46
N CYS A 55 -6.99 3.10 3.00
CA CYS A 55 -7.79 2.55 1.92
C CYS A 55 -9.21 2.31 2.41
N THR A 56 -10.13 3.18 1.98
CA THR A 56 -11.50 3.23 2.48
C THR A 56 -12.47 2.69 1.44
N PHE A 57 -13.46 1.95 1.90
CA PHE A 57 -14.49 1.32 1.09
C PHE A 57 -15.87 1.91 1.44
N PRO A 58 -16.87 1.74 0.55
CA PRO A 58 -18.25 2.09 0.88
C PRO A 58 -18.70 1.50 2.23
N ALA A 59 -19.51 2.25 2.97
CA ALA A 59 -20.01 1.80 4.26
C ALA A 59 -20.83 0.50 4.10
N GLY A 60 -20.55 -0.48 4.95
CA GLY A 60 -21.22 -1.78 4.93
C GLY A 60 -20.64 -2.79 3.92
N SER A 61 -19.56 -2.45 3.20
CA SER A 61 -18.86 -3.41 2.36
C SER A 61 -18.32 -4.59 3.16
N ASP A 62 -18.65 -5.82 2.74
CA ASP A 62 -18.10 -7.06 3.31
C ASP A 62 -16.66 -7.32 2.82
N TYR A 63 -16.00 -8.32 3.44
CA TYR A 63 -14.62 -8.67 3.12
C TYR A 63 -14.40 -9.08 1.65
N MET A 64 -15.31 -9.85 1.05
CA MET A 64 -15.19 -10.27 -0.35
C MET A 64 -15.31 -9.07 -1.28
N TYR A 65 -16.20 -8.13 -0.97
CA TYR A 65 -16.31 -6.88 -1.69
C TYR A 65 -15.00 -6.09 -1.65
N GLN A 66 -14.43 -5.91 -0.45
CA GLN A 66 -13.19 -5.14 -0.23
C GLN A 66 -11.96 -5.78 -0.92
N MET A 67 -11.93 -7.11 -1.03
CA MET A 67 -10.85 -7.85 -1.72
C MET A 67 -10.96 -7.76 -3.25
N THR A 68 -12.17 -7.62 -3.79
CA THR A 68 -12.43 -7.70 -5.24
C THR A 68 -12.50 -6.33 -5.90
N ASN A 69 -12.90 -5.29 -5.15
CA ASN A 69 -13.09 -3.94 -5.67
C ASN A 69 -12.00 -2.99 -5.18
N PRO A 70 -11.68 -1.93 -5.92
CA PRO A 70 -10.83 -0.85 -5.41
C PRO A 70 -11.55 -0.09 -4.28
N GLY A 71 -10.78 0.29 -3.27
CA GLY A 71 -11.12 1.35 -2.33
C GLY A 71 -10.60 2.70 -2.82
N THR A 72 -10.70 3.72 -1.97
CA THR A 72 -10.12 5.04 -2.21
C THR A 72 -9.28 5.46 -1.02
N CYS A 73 -8.09 6.02 -1.26
CA CYS A 73 -7.25 6.58 -0.21
C CYS A 73 -7.90 7.86 0.33
N LEU A 74 -8.56 7.74 1.48
CA LEU A 74 -9.20 8.84 2.18
C LEU A 74 -8.51 9.08 3.51
N ARG A 75 -8.61 10.31 4.02
CA ARG A 75 -7.95 10.70 5.27
C ARG A 75 -8.43 9.79 6.40
N SER A 76 -7.49 9.17 7.11
CA SER A 76 -7.80 8.40 8.32
C SER A 76 -8.37 9.39 9.34
N GLN A 77 -9.59 9.15 9.80
CA GLN A 77 -10.14 9.96 10.90
C GLN A 77 -9.39 9.56 12.17
N GLU A 78 -8.70 10.54 12.78
CA GLU A 78 -7.99 10.42 14.06
C GLU A 78 -8.96 10.17 15.23
#